data_AF-A0A930WP72-F1
#
_entry.id   AF-A0A930WP72-F1
#
_cell.length_a   1.000
_cell.length_b   1.000
_cell.length_c   1.000
_cell.angle_alpha   90.00
_cell.angle_beta   90.00
_cell.angle_gamma   90.00
#
_symmetry.space_group_name_H-M   'P 1'
#
loop_
_entity.id
_entity.type
_entity.pdbx_description
1 polymer ?
#
loop_
_entity_poly.entity_id
_entity_poly.type
_entity_poly.pdbx_seq_one_letter_code
_entity_poly.pdbx_strand_id
1 'polypeptide(L)' 'GTRLIFMDGGVIVEEGHPKEVLENPQMERTQSFLSKVLI' A
#
# COMPACT_ATOMS: atom_id res chain seq x y z
N GLY A 1 -13.28 -1.35 7.46
CA GLY A 1 -13.12 -1.70 6.04
C GLY A 1 -12.31 -2.97 5.96
N THR A 2 -12.72 -3.93 5.14
CA THR A 2 -12.10 -5.26 5.07
C THR A 2 -10.91 -5.33 4.11
N ARG A 3 -10.75 -4.33 3.23
CA ARG A 3 -9.74 -4.33 2.16
C ARG A 3 -9.23 -2.92 1.92
N LEU A 4 -7.92 -2.78 1.74
CA LEU A 4 -7.23 -1.57 1.31
C LEU A 4 -6.67 -1.80 -0.09
N ILE A 5 -6.77 -0.79 -0.95
CA ILE A 5 -6.26 -0.82 -2.32
C ILE A 5 -5.33 0.37 -2.48
N PHE A 6 -4.09 0.10 -2.85
CA PHE A 6 -3.11 1.09 -3.24
C PHE A 6 -3.05 1.18 -4.77
N MET A 7 -3.26 2.39 -5.28
CA MET A 7 -3.26 2.68 -6.72
C MET A 7 -2.22 3.75 -7.04
N ASP A 8 -1.53 3.58 -8.16
CA ASP A 8 -0.57 4.55 -8.69
C ASP A 8 -0.62 4.52 -10.22
N GLY A 9 -0.57 5.68 -10.87
CA GLY A 9 -0.63 5.79 -12.34
C GLY A 9 -1.89 5.20 -12.98
N GLY A 10 -3.00 5.11 -12.24
CA GLY A 10 -4.26 4.54 -12.73
C GLY A 10 -4.33 3.01 -12.71
N VAL A 11 -3.34 2.32 -12.11
CA VAL A 11 -3.35 0.86 -11.93
C VAL A 11 -3.37 0.49 -10.46
N ILE A 12 -3.89 -0.70 -10.13
CA ILE A 12 -3.77 -1.28 -8.80
C ILE A 12 -2.34 -1.80 -8.66
N VAL A 13 -1.63 -1.30 -7.65
CA VAL A 13 -0.27 -1.71 -7.33
C VAL A 13 -0.28 -2.78 -6.24
N GLU A 14 -1.11 -2.60 -5.21
CA GLU A 14 -1.22 -3.55 -4.11
C GLU A 14 -2.63 -3.52 -3.51
N GLU A 15 -3.15 -4.67 -3.09
CA GLU A 15 -4.45 -4.78 -2.43
C GLU A 15 -4.42 -5.87 -1.37
N GLY A 16 -5.05 -5.65 -0.22
CA GLY A 16 -5.00 -6.60 0.89
C GLY A 16 -5.69 -6.12 2.15
N HIS A 17 -5.51 -6.84 3.25
CA HIS A 17 -5.99 -6.36 4.54
C HIS A 17 -5.24 -5.07 4.91
N PRO A 18 -5.91 -4.02 5.45
CA PRO A 18 -5.24 -2.75 5.76
C PRO A 18 -3.98 -2.91 6.60
N LYS A 19 -4.02 -3.80 7.60
CA LYS A 19 -2.86 -4.10 8.45
C LYS A 19 -1.66 -4.64 7.65
N GLU A 20 -1.90 -5.54 6.70
CA GLU A 20 -0.84 -6.14 5.90
C GLU A 20 -0.23 -5.11 4.95
N VAL A 21 -1.05 -4.35 4.24
CA VAL A 21 -0.56 -3.34 3.28
C VAL A 21 0.15 -2.19 3.98
N LEU A 22 -0.24 -1.83 5.21
CA LEU A 22 0.37 -0.73 5.95
C LEU A 22 1.60 -1.14 6.77
N GLU A 23 1.59 -2.31 7.42
CA GLU A 23 2.69 -2.75 8.29
C GLU A 23 3.69 -3.67 7.59
N ASN A 24 3.25 -4.42 6.56
CA ASN A 24 4.09 -5.35 5.81
C ASN A 24 3.82 -5.27 4.29
N PRO A 25 3.92 -4.07 3.68
CA PRO A 25 3.73 -3.90 2.24
C PRO A 25 4.69 -4.78 1.43
N GLN A 26 4.16 -5.56 0.49
CA GLN A 26 4.96 -6.47 -0.33
C GLN A 26 5.53 -5.79 -1.57
N MET A 27 4.91 -4.71 -2.06
CA MET A 27 5.39 -4.02 -3.26
C MET A 27 6.30 -2.85 -2.92
N GLU A 28 7.44 -2.76 -3.64
CA GLU A 28 8.43 -1.68 -3.46
C GLU A 28 7.82 -0.28 -3.66
N ARG A 29 6.88 -0.13 -4.59
CA ARG A 29 6.18 1.14 -4.82
C ARG A 29 5.33 1.55 -3.61
N THR A 30 4.61 0.60 -3.01
CA THR A 30 3.84 0.82 -1.77
C THR A 30 4.76 1.18 -0.62
N GLN A 31 5.88 0.47 -0.44
CA GLN A 31 6.91 0.80 0.55
C GLN A 31 7.48 2.22 0.37
N SER A 32 7.81 2.59 -0.88
CA SER A 32 8.33 3.92 -1.20
C SER A 32 7.30 5.03 -0.95
N PHE A 33 6.01 4.75 -1.14
CA PHE A 33 4.94 5.67 -0.81
C PHE A 33 4.76 5.83 0.70
N LEU A 34 4.61 4.72 1.42
CA LEU A 34 4.37 4.74 2.87
C LEU A 34 5.53 5.37 3.65
N SER A 35 6.78 5.14 3.23
CA SER A 35 7.96 5.78 3.84
C SER A 35 7.99 7.31 3.70
N LYS A 36 7.25 7.88 2.75
CA LYS A 36 7.13 9.34 2.57
C LYS A 36 5.96 9.95 3.33
N VAL A 37 4.95 9.14 3.67
CA VAL A 37 3.66 9.60 4.22
C VAL A 37 3.54 9.31 5.72
N LEU A 38 4.12 8.22 6.21
CA LEU A 38 4.03 7.79 7.62
C LEU A 38 5.18 8.31 8.51
N ILE A 39 5.85 9.39 8.09
CA ILE A 39 6.81 10.11 8.94
C ILE A 39 6.07 10.74 10.13
#